data_AF-X1KWP9-F1
#
_entry.id   AF-X1KWP9-F1
#
_cell.length_a   1.000
_cell.length_b   1.000
_cell.length_c   1.000
_cell.angle_alpha   90.00
_cell.angle_beta   90.00
_cell.angle_gamma   90.00
#
_symmetry.space_group_name_H-M   'P 1'
#
loop_
_entity.id
_entity.type
_entity.pdbx_description
1 polymer ?
#
loop_
_entity_poly.entity_id
_entity_poly.type
_entity_poly.pdbx_seq_one_letter_code
_entity_poly.pdbx_strand_id
1 'polypeptide(L)'
;MILKEFSETDRKDYERLNLAELVQVDRNEGYRQGGIGTWYDAMIPANWPIPLNEIKAKVYLWQGEEDISVPLSMGQYMAEKLPNCEAKFIKGVGHFWIFEHLAEMLEKLVERQ
;
A
#
# COMPACT_ATOMS: atom_id res chain seq x y z
N MET A 1 2.50 20.31 6.66
CA MET A 1 2.20 20.19 5.21
C MET A 1 2.36 18.72 4.87
N ILE A 2 1.31 18.06 4.37
CA ILE A 2 1.26 16.61 4.11
C ILE A 2 2.50 16.07 3.37
N LEU A 3 3.11 16.88 2.51
CA LEU A 3 4.35 16.54 1.79
C LEU A 3 5.54 16.19 2.69
N LYS A 4 5.58 16.62 3.96
CA LYS A 4 6.67 16.25 4.88
C LYS A 4 6.60 14.77 5.29
N GLU A 5 5.44 14.14 5.17
CA GLU A 5 5.19 12.73 5.50
C GLU A 5 5.52 11.78 4.33
N PHE A 6 5.95 12.31 3.18
CA PHE A 6 6.32 11.54 2.00
C PHE A 6 7.83 11.36 1.86
N SER A 7 8.26 10.25 1.27
CA SER A 7 9.66 10.07 0.88
C SER A 7 10.03 11.06 -0.23
N GLU A 8 11.31 11.16 -0.57
CA GLU A 8 11.72 11.99 -1.70
C GLU A 8 11.09 11.49 -3.02
N THR A 9 11.04 10.17 -3.20
CA THR A 9 10.42 9.54 -4.38
C THR A 9 8.91 9.79 -4.43
N ASP A 10 8.21 9.68 -3.30
CA ASP A 10 6.78 9.98 -3.25
C ASP A 10 6.46 11.44 -3.56
N ARG A 11 7.29 12.39 -3.14
CA ARG A 11 7.09 13.81 -3.50
C ARG A 11 7.20 14.03 -5.01
N LYS A 12 8.20 13.40 -5.65
CA LYS A 12 8.40 13.48 -7.11
C LYS A 12 7.20 12.89 -7.85
N ASP A 13 6.71 11.74 -7.42
CA ASP A 13 5.54 11.09 -8.02
C ASP A 13 4.26 11.89 -7.78
N TYR A 14 4.08 12.44 -6.58
CA TYR A 14 2.93 13.27 -6.25
C TYR A 14 2.82 14.50 -7.15
N GLU A 15 3.94 15.17 -7.45
CA GLU A 15 4.01 16.29 -8.38
C GLU A 15 3.84 15.84 -9.84
N ARG A 16 4.61 14.84 -10.28
CA ARG A 16 4.61 14.34 -11.67
C ARG A 16 3.25 13.82 -12.11
N LEU A 17 2.56 13.08 -11.25
CA LEU A 17 1.24 12.51 -11.53
C LEU A 17 0.09 13.49 -11.20
N ASN A 18 0.40 14.68 -10.67
CA ASN A 18 -0.58 15.66 -10.21
C ASN A 18 -1.62 15.03 -9.26
N LEU A 19 -1.14 14.23 -8.29
CA LEU A 19 -2.01 13.44 -7.41
C LEU A 19 -2.94 14.32 -6.57
N ALA A 20 -2.54 15.56 -6.28
CA ALA A 20 -3.37 16.51 -5.55
C ALA A 20 -4.75 16.69 -6.19
N GLU A 21 -4.77 16.86 -7.52
CA GLU A 21 -5.96 17.04 -8.34
C GLU A 21 -6.60 15.69 -8.68
N LEU A 22 -5.80 14.72 -9.09
CA LEU A 22 -6.27 13.38 -9.51
C LEU A 22 -7.16 12.73 -8.45
N VAL A 23 -6.73 12.76 -7.18
CA VAL A 23 -7.46 12.09 -6.09
C VAL A 23 -8.39 13.02 -5.31
N GLN A 24 -8.54 14.28 -5.75
CA GLN A 24 -9.29 15.28 -4.98
C GLN A 24 -10.76 14.90 -4.81
N VAL A 25 -11.41 14.47 -5.90
CA VAL A 25 -12.83 14.14 -5.92
C VAL A 25 -13.08 12.93 -5.03
N ASP A 26 -12.31 11.86 -5.20
CA ASP A 26 -12.44 10.61 -4.43
C ASP A 26 -12.18 10.85 -2.94
N ARG A 27 -11.17 11.66 -2.60
CA ARG A 27 -10.91 12.05 -1.21
C ARG A 27 -12.09 12.83 -0.64
N ASN A 28 -12.60 13.84 -1.35
CA ASN A 28 -13.72 14.64 -0.85
C ASN A 28 -14.98 13.79 -0.64
N GLU A 29 -15.29 12.87 -1.56
CA GLU A 29 -16.44 11.97 -1.41
C GLU A 29 -16.22 10.96 -0.29
N GLY A 30 -15.04 10.34 -0.21
CA GLY A 30 -14.70 9.35 0.81
C GLY A 30 -14.79 9.91 2.24
N TYR A 31 -14.43 11.18 2.42
CA TYR A 31 -14.55 11.89 3.70
C TYR A 31 -15.86 12.68 3.86
N ARG A 32 -16.82 12.59 2.92
CA ARG A 32 -18.09 13.33 2.99
C ARG A 32 -18.92 13.01 4.24
N GLN A 33 -18.73 11.81 4.81
CA GLN A 33 -19.40 11.34 6.02
C GLN A 33 -18.56 11.58 7.30
N GLY A 34 -17.46 12.31 7.20
CA GLY A 34 -16.48 12.50 8.28
C GLY A 34 -15.39 11.42 8.29
N GLY A 35 -14.57 11.42 9.34
CA GLY A 35 -13.37 10.58 9.45
C GLY A 35 -13.56 9.23 10.16
N ILE A 36 -14.80 8.83 10.48
CA ILE A 36 -15.04 7.61 11.27
C ILE A 36 -14.56 6.34 10.56
N GLY A 37 -14.70 6.27 9.22
CA GLY A 37 -14.20 5.15 8.42
C GLY A 37 -12.69 5.00 8.52
N THR A 38 -11.95 6.09 8.31
CA THR A 38 -10.49 6.11 8.45
C THR A 38 -10.03 5.76 9.87
N TRP A 39 -10.78 6.18 10.89
CA TRP A 39 -10.48 5.78 12.27
C TRP A 39 -10.61 4.27 12.47
N TYR A 40 -11.66 3.65 11.93
CA TYR A 40 -11.81 2.20 11.96
C TYR A 40 -10.66 1.51 11.22
N ASP A 41 -10.33 1.96 10.01
CA ASP A 41 -9.25 1.38 9.20
C ASP A 41 -7.90 1.44 9.93
N ALA A 42 -7.60 2.57 10.58
CA ALA A 42 -6.39 2.75 11.38
C ALA A 42 -6.32 1.81 12.61
N MET A 43 -7.46 1.33 13.10
CA MET A 43 -7.55 0.40 14.23
C MET A 43 -7.45 -1.08 13.83
N ILE A 44 -7.64 -1.41 12.54
CA ILE A 44 -7.60 -2.80 12.05
C ILE A 44 -6.24 -3.47 12.30
N PRO A 45 -5.08 -2.86 12.01
CA PRO A 45 -3.78 -3.52 12.21
C PRO A 45 -3.54 -3.95 13.66
N ALA A 46 -4.04 -3.16 14.63
CA ALA A 46 -3.93 -3.48 16.05
C ALA A 46 -4.85 -4.64 16.48
N ASN A 47 -5.89 -4.94 15.70
CA ASN A 47 -6.92 -5.93 16.02
C ASN A 47 -7.07 -7.00 14.93
N TRP A 48 -6.04 -7.19 14.10
CA TRP A 48 -6.08 -8.14 13.00
C TRP A 48 -6.37 -9.55 13.54
N PRO A 49 -7.52 -10.18 13.19
CA PRO A 49 -8.02 -11.34 13.92
C PRO A 49 -7.46 -12.67 13.40
N ILE A 50 -6.71 -12.64 12.28
CA ILE A 50 -6.23 -13.84 11.59
C ILE A 50 -4.71 -13.93 11.76
N PRO A 51 -4.18 -14.90 12.52
CA PRO A 51 -2.74 -15.11 12.58
C PRO A 51 -2.14 -15.29 11.16
N LEU A 52 -1.09 -14.55 10.83
CA LEU A 52 -0.53 -14.54 9.46
C LEU A 52 -0.09 -15.94 8.99
N ASN A 53 0.42 -16.75 9.91
CA ASN A 53 0.83 -18.13 9.65
C ASN A 53 -0.34 -19.09 9.36
N GLU A 54 -1.58 -18.70 9.68
CA GLU A 54 -2.79 -19.46 9.40
C GLU A 54 -3.36 -19.16 8.00
N ILE A 55 -2.92 -18.09 7.34
CA ILE A 55 -3.35 -17.74 5.99
C ILE A 55 -2.73 -18.72 4.99
N LYS A 56 -3.54 -19.66 4.47
CA LYS A 56 -3.07 -20.71 3.53
C LYS A 56 -3.21 -20.34 2.06
N ALA A 57 -3.97 -19.30 1.73
CA ALA A 57 -4.07 -18.81 0.37
C ALA A 57 -2.70 -18.35 -0.15
N LYS A 58 -2.48 -18.43 -1.47
CA LYS A 58 -1.33 -17.75 -2.10
C LYS A 58 -1.50 -16.25 -1.89
N VAL A 59 -0.45 -15.60 -1.40
CA VAL A 59 -0.40 -14.14 -1.21
C VAL A 59 0.68 -13.57 -2.12
N TYR A 60 0.33 -12.51 -2.85
CA TYR A 60 1.29 -11.66 -3.53
C TYR A 60 1.39 -10.35 -2.76
N LEU A 61 2.58 -10.02 -2.26
CA LEU A 61 2.83 -8.81 -1.48
C LEU A 61 3.69 -7.86 -2.31
N TRP A 62 3.26 -6.61 -2.46
CA TRP A 62 3.98 -5.59 -3.22
C TRP A 62 4.19 -4.35 -2.34
N GLN A 63 5.41 -3.82 -2.32
CA GLN A 63 5.73 -2.61 -1.55
C GLN A 63 6.93 -1.88 -2.15
N GLY A 64 6.90 -0.54 -2.14
CA GLY A 64 8.05 0.30 -2.45
C GLY A 64 9.07 0.31 -1.32
N GLU A 65 10.36 0.13 -1.63
CA GLU A 65 11.43 0.11 -0.63
C GLU A 65 11.66 1.47 0.04
N GLU A 66 11.26 2.56 -0.61
CA GLU A 66 11.42 3.91 -0.11
C GLU A 66 10.14 4.47 0.53
N ASP A 67 9.11 3.64 0.75
CA ASP A 67 7.90 4.04 1.47
C ASP A 67 8.22 4.34 2.94
N ILE A 68 7.97 5.57 3.37
CA ILE A 68 8.13 6.00 4.77
C ILE A 68 6.81 6.05 5.55
N SER A 69 5.67 6.01 4.84
CA SER A 69 4.33 5.93 5.44
C SER A 69 4.08 4.52 5.97
N VAL A 70 4.54 3.51 5.25
CA VAL A 70 4.56 2.10 5.65
C VAL A 70 6.00 1.61 5.54
N PRO A 71 6.76 1.55 6.65
CA PRO A 71 8.16 1.13 6.61
C PRO A 71 8.35 -0.25 5.98
N LEU A 72 9.44 -0.42 5.22
CA LEU A 72 9.79 -1.69 4.55
C LEU A 72 9.79 -2.91 5.51
N SER A 73 10.18 -2.69 6.76
CA SER A 73 10.18 -3.74 7.79
C SER A 73 8.79 -4.37 8.03
N MET A 74 7.70 -3.63 7.79
CA MET A 74 6.34 -4.16 7.93
C MET A 74 6.02 -5.20 6.85
N GLY A 75 6.34 -4.93 5.58
CA GLY A 75 6.16 -5.91 4.51
C GLY A 75 7.10 -7.10 4.63
N GLN A 76 8.34 -6.86 5.08
CA GLN A 76 9.29 -7.95 5.39
C GLN A 76 8.74 -8.87 6.49
N TYR A 77 8.22 -8.29 7.57
CA TYR A 77 7.56 -9.05 8.64
C TYR A 77 6.39 -9.89 8.10
N MET A 78 5.51 -9.30 7.29
CA MET A 78 4.39 -10.03 6.70
C MET A 78 4.86 -11.16 5.80
N ALA A 79 5.83 -10.90 4.91
CA ALA A 79 6.38 -11.89 4.00
C ALA A 79 7.03 -13.07 4.73
N GLU A 80 7.68 -12.83 5.87
CA GLU A 80 8.27 -13.88 6.71
C GLU A 80 7.21 -14.76 7.38
N LYS A 81 6.09 -14.17 7.83
CA LYS A 81 5.04 -14.88 8.59
C LYS A 81 3.99 -15.56 7.73
N LEU A 82 3.80 -15.09 6.49
CA LEU A 82 2.85 -15.67 5.54
C LEU A 82 3.48 -16.89 4.84
N PRO A 83 2.92 -18.11 5.01
CA PRO A 83 3.58 -19.35 4.56
C PRO A 83 3.65 -19.48 3.02
N ASN A 84 2.69 -18.89 2.30
CA ASN A 84 2.58 -18.95 0.84
C ASN A 84 2.69 -17.55 0.21
N CYS A 85 3.65 -16.75 0.69
CA CYS A 85 3.86 -15.38 0.21
C CYS A 85 4.91 -15.31 -0.91
N GLU A 86 4.60 -14.56 -1.95
CA GLU A 86 5.56 -14.07 -2.93
C GLU A 86 5.60 -12.55 -2.84
N ALA A 87 6.67 -12.04 -2.22
CA ALA A 87 6.87 -10.63 -2.00
C ALA A 87 7.72 -10.01 -3.13
N LYS A 88 7.27 -8.87 -3.65
CA LYS A 88 7.99 -8.01 -4.58
C LYS A 88 8.22 -6.65 -3.92
N PHE A 89 9.46 -6.42 -3.51
CA PHE A 89 9.92 -5.13 -3.02
C PHE A 89 10.48 -4.34 -4.21
N ILE A 90 9.88 -3.19 -4.51
CA ILE A 90 10.24 -2.38 -5.67
C ILE A 90 11.23 -1.31 -5.23
N LYS A 91 12.45 -1.40 -5.78
CA LYS A 91 13.53 -0.47 -5.49
C LYS A 91 13.26 0.90 -6.11
N GLY A 92 13.57 1.97 -5.38
CA GLY A 92 13.54 3.33 -5.92
C GLY A 92 12.14 3.95 -6.02
N VAL A 93 11.13 3.34 -5.40
CA VAL A 93 9.75 3.86 -5.37
C VAL A 93 9.23 3.90 -3.94
N GLY A 94 8.39 4.88 -3.65
CA GLY A 94 7.75 5.08 -2.36
C GLY A 94 6.35 4.46 -2.28
N HIS A 95 5.50 5.04 -1.42
CA HIS A 95 4.10 4.68 -1.22
C HIS A 95 3.27 4.66 -2.51
N PHE A 96 3.56 5.55 -3.46
CA PHE A 96 2.80 5.69 -4.70
C PHE A 96 3.18 4.71 -5.82
N TRP A 97 3.98 3.68 -5.52
CA TRP A 97 4.40 2.64 -6.48
C TRP A 97 3.24 2.06 -7.30
N ILE A 98 2.04 1.97 -6.73
CA ILE A 98 0.88 1.34 -7.37
C ILE A 98 0.50 2.00 -8.71
N PHE A 99 0.70 3.32 -8.86
CA PHE A 99 0.30 4.03 -10.08
C PHE A 99 1.07 3.58 -11.34
N GLU A 100 2.28 3.05 -11.17
CA GLU A 100 3.09 2.55 -12.29
C GLU A 100 3.06 1.02 -12.44
N HIS A 101 2.68 0.32 -11.38
CA HIS A 101 2.77 -1.14 -11.30
C HIS A 101 1.41 -1.84 -11.25
N LEU A 102 0.29 -1.11 -11.30
CA LEU A 102 -1.05 -1.71 -11.21
C LEU A 102 -1.31 -2.76 -12.29
N ALA A 103 -0.94 -2.50 -13.54
CA ALA A 103 -1.15 -3.45 -14.63
C ALA A 103 -0.39 -4.76 -14.37
N GLU A 104 0.89 -4.67 -14.01
CA GLU A 104 1.72 -5.83 -13.70
C GLU A 104 1.19 -6.61 -12.48
N MET A 105 0.76 -5.90 -11.44
CA MET A 105 0.16 -6.50 -10.24
C MET A 105 -1.15 -7.24 -10.58
N LEU A 106 -2.01 -6.65 -11.41
CA LEU A 106 -3.26 -7.27 -11.84
C LEU A 106 -3.01 -8.46 -12.76
N GLU A 107 -2.07 -8.37 -13.70
CA GLU A 107 -1.64 -9.48 -14.55
C GLU A 107 -1.21 -10.67 -13.70
N LYS A 108 -0.35 -10.43 -12.69
CA LYS A 108 0.07 -11.46 -11.75
C LYS A 108 -1.09 -12.08 -10.97
N LEU A 109 -2.12 -11.31 -10.67
CA LEU A 109 -3.32 -11.78 -9.97
C LEU A 109 -4.23 -12.65 -10.86
N VAL A 110 -4.35 -12.33 -12.14
CA VAL A 110 -5.25 -13.02 -13.08
C VAL A 110 -4.60 -14.20 -13.80
N GLU A 111 -3.27 -14.29 -13.82
CA GLU A 111 -2.56 -15.48 -14.26
C GLU A 111 -3.06 -16.70 -13.46
N ARG A 112 -3.75 -17.62 -14.15
CA ARG A 112 -4.28 -18.85 -13.54
C ARG A 112 -3.13 -19.67 -12.98
N GLN A 113 -3.11 -19.84 -11.66
CA GLN A 113 -2.30 -20.86 -10.97
C GLN A 113 -2.82 -22.27 -11.27
#